data_AF-A0A946V8E9-F1
#
_entry.id   AF-A0A946V8E9-F1
#
_cell.length_a   1.000
_cell.length_b   1.000
_cell.length_c   1.000
_cell.angle_alpha   90.00
_cell.angle_beta   90.00
_cell.angle_gamma   90.00
#
_symmetry.space_group_name_H-M   'P 1'
#
loop_
_entity.id
_entity.type
_entity.pdbx_description
1 polymer ?
#
loop_
_entity_poly.entity_id
_entity_poly.type
_entity_poly.pdbx_seq_one_letter_code
_entity_poly.pdbx_strand_id
1 'polypeptide(L)' 'IIGQGGICSAQDALEFIIAGASAVGIGTALFYDPLVCSRINQGIRDYLDRHGLATLDMLTGSLTLHGSESACRGG' A
#
# COMPACT_ATOMS: atom_id res chain seq x y z
N ILE A 1 7.61 -4.60 -9.27
CA ILE A 1 7.07 -3.25 -9.53
C ILE A 1 7.37 -2.40 -8.29
N ILE A 2 8.02 -1.24 -8.42
CA ILE A 2 8.11 -0.27 -7.32
C ILE A 2 7.14 0.86 -7.68
N GLY A 3 5.92 0.80 -7.15
CA GLY A 3 4.95 1.88 -7.26
C GLY A 3 5.42 3.06 -6.43
N GLN A 4 5.79 4.17 -7.09
CA GLN A 4 6.21 5.39 -6.42
C GLN A 4 5.17 6.49 -6.68
N GLY A 5 4.36 6.79 -5.67
CA GLY A 5 3.52 8.00 -5.64
C GLY A 5 2.11 7.75 -5.11
N GLY A 6 1.67 8.60 -4.17
CA GLY A 6 0.26 8.71 -3.75
C GLY A 6 -0.14 7.98 -2.48
N ILE A 7 0.73 7.17 -1.87
CA ILE A 7 0.39 6.41 -0.65
C ILE A 7 0.32 7.36 0.54
N CYS A 8 -0.89 7.58 1.04
CA CYS A 8 -1.16 8.44 2.19
C CYS A 8 -1.74 7.65 3.37
N SER A 9 -2.13 6.38 3.15
CA SER A 9 -2.78 5.53 4.13
C SER A 9 -2.30 4.07 4.08
N ALA A 10 -2.62 3.30 5.13
CA ALA A 10 -2.34 1.87 5.18
C ALA A 10 -3.09 1.09 4.10
N GLN A 11 -4.28 1.55 3.73
CA GLN A 11 -5.09 0.93 2.68
C GLN A 11 -4.41 1.05 1.31
N ASP A 12 -3.93 2.25 0.94
CA ASP A 12 -3.21 2.44 -0.32
C ASP A 12 -1.98 1.50 -0.37
N ALA A 13 -1.22 1.43 0.73
CA ALA A 13 -0.07 0.54 0.83
C ALA A 13 -0.44 -0.93 0.65
N LEU A 14 -1.54 -1.39 1.28
CA LEU A 14 -2.05 -2.75 1.14
C LEU A 14 -2.49 -3.04 -0.29
N GLU A 15 -3.16 -2.12 -0.98
CA GLU A 15 -3.58 -2.28 -2.38
C GLU A 15 -2.39 -2.52 -3.30
N PHE A 16 -1.31 -1.75 -3.15
CA PHE A 16 -0.08 -1.96 -3.91
C PHE A 16 0.58 -3.31 -3.59
N ILE A 17 0.65 -3.69 -2.31
CA ILE A 17 1.24 -4.98 -1.88
C ILE A 17 0.44 -6.14 -2.47
N ILE A 18 -0.89 -6.07 -2.36
CA ILE A 18 -1.82 -7.06 -2.89
C ILE A 18 -1.71 -7.17 -4.42
N ALA A 19 -1.54 -6.04 -5.11
CA ALA A 19 -1.28 -5.98 -6.55
C ALA A 19 0.09 -6.57 -6.97
N GLY A 20 0.91 -7.04 -6.02
CA GLY A 20 2.19 -7.70 -6.28
C GLY A 20 3.41 -6.80 -6.08
N ALA A 21 3.27 -5.64 -5.44
CA ALA A 21 4.42 -4.86 -5.01
C ALA A 21 5.07 -5.51 -3.77
N SER A 22 6.37 -5.79 -3.84
CA SER A 22 7.13 -6.26 -2.67
C SER A 22 7.49 -5.12 -1.71
N ALA A 23 7.40 -3.88 -2.16
CA ALA A 23 7.67 -2.68 -1.39
C ALA A 23 6.94 -1.46 -1.96
N VAL A 24 6.64 -0.50 -1.09
CA VAL A 24 5.96 0.74 -1.44
C VAL A 24 6.74 1.96 -0.94
N GLY A 25 6.82 3.00 -1.76
CA GLY A 25 7.53 4.24 -1.43
C GLY A 25 6.58 5.35 -0.96
N ILE A 26 6.92 6.00 0.16
CA ILE A 26 6.19 7.15 0.70
C ILE A 26 7.06 8.40 0.56
N GLY A 27 6.59 9.38 -0.22
CA GLY A 27 7.31 10.62 -0.50
C GLY A 27 6.59 11.84 0.07
N THR A 28 5.68 12.41 -0.72
CA THR A 28 4.95 13.64 -0.38
C THR A 28 4.30 13.62 1.00
N ALA A 29 3.68 12.50 1.41
CA ALA A 29 3.03 12.40 2.72
C ALA A 29 4.02 12.54 3.90
N LEU A 30 5.29 12.14 3.72
CA LEU A 30 6.31 12.23 4.76
C LEU A 30 6.68 13.69 5.09
N PHE A 31 6.56 14.59 4.12
CA PHE A 31 6.81 16.02 4.31
C PHE A 31 5.70 16.70 5.13
N TYR A 32 4.46 16.21 5.03
CA TYR A 32 3.32 16.76 5.78
C TYR A 32 3.16 16.12 7.15
N ASP A 33 3.42 14.81 7.25
CA ASP A 33 3.36 14.06 8.50
C ASP A 33 4.54 13.08 8.61
N PRO A 34 5.54 13.35 9.46
CA PRO A 34 6.67 12.44 9.67
C PRO A 34 6.26 11.12 10.33
N LEU A 35 5.08 11.05 10.97
CA LEU A 35 4.55 9.83 11.61
C LEU A 35 3.72 8.97 10.64
N VAL A 36 3.53 9.41 9.40
CA VAL A 36 2.69 8.69 8.42
C VAL A 36 3.17 7.24 8.22
N CYS A 37 4.49 7.02 8.18
CA CYS A 37 5.07 5.68 8.05
C CYS A 37 4.70 4.79 9.25
N SER A 38 4.70 5.33 10.46
CA SER A 38 4.31 4.57 11.66
C SER A 38 2.83 4.22 11.63
N ARG A 39 1.96 5.15 11.21
CA ARG A 39 0.51 4.92 11.09
C ARG A 39 0.20 3.87 10.02
N ILE A 40 0.88 3.94 8.88
CA ILE A 40 0.78 2.95 7.79
C ILE A 40 1.19 1.57 8.30
N ASN A 41 2.34 1.46 8.96
CA ASN A 41 2.82 0.20 9.53
C ASN A 41 1.84 -0.38 10.54
N GLN A 42 1.26 0.44 11.42
CA GLN A 42 0.25 -0.01 12.38
C GLN A 42 -1.02 -0.51 11.67
N GLY A 43 -1.53 0.22 10.68
CA GLY A 43 -2.72 -0.19 9.92
C GLY A 43 -2.51 -1.47 9.13
N ILE A 44 -1.33 -1.66 8.53
CA ILE A 44 -0.95 -2.91 7.88
C ILE A 44 -0.94 -4.07 8.89
N ARG A 45 -0.37 -3.85 10.07
CA ARG A 45 -0.26 -4.88 11.11
C ARG A 45 -1.62 -5.27 11.68
N ASP A 46 -2.49 -4.30 11.91
CA ASP A 46 -3.88 -4.50 12.32
C ASP A 46 -4.68 -5.24 11.23
N TYR A 47 -4.47 -4.91 9.95
CA TYR A 47 -5.07 -5.66 8.85
C TYR A 47 -4.62 -7.14 8.86
N LEU A 48 -3.32 -7.40 8.99
CA LEU A 48 -2.79 -8.76 9.06
C LEU A 48 -3.39 -9.54 10.25
N ASP A 49 -3.48 -8.92 11.43
CA ASP A 49 -4.07 -9.53 12.63
C ASP A 49 -5.55 -9.88 12.42
N ARG A 50 -6.35 -8.94 11.89
CA ARG A 50 -7.78 -9.14 11.59
C ARG A 50 -8.04 -10.25 10.58
N HIS A 51 -7.12 -10.44 9.64
CA HIS A 51 -7.23 -11.46 8.59
C HIS A 51 -6.49 -12.77 8.93
N GLY A 52 -5.85 -12.86 10.12
CA GLY A 52 -5.09 -14.04 10.52
C GLY A 52 -3.87 -14.33 9.64
N LEU A 53 -3.31 -13.29 9.01
CA LEU A 53 -2.16 -13.40 8.12
C LEU A 53 -0.87 -13.21 8.91
N ALA A 54 0.02 -14.21 8.85
CA ALA A 54 1.28 -14.15 9.58
C ALA A 54 2.32 -13.24 8.91
N THR A 55 2.27 -13.10 7.58
CA THR A 55 3.28 -12.37 6.81
C THR A 55 2.67 -11.61 5.64
N LEU A 56 3.34 -10.52 5.24
CA LEU A 56 3.00 -9.76 4.02
C LEU A 56 3.16 -10.59 2.74
N ASP A 57 4.01 -11.62 2.78
CA ASP A 57 4.26 -12.51 1.64
C ASP A 57 2.97 -13.18 1.15
N MET A 58 2.04 -13.43 2.08
CA MET A 58 0.71 -13.98 1.80
C MET A 58 -0.21 -13.04 1.03
N LEU A 59 0.10 -11.74 0.98
CA LEU A 59 -0.65 -10.73 0.23
C LEU A 59 -0.05 -10.49 -1.17
N THR A 60 1.27 -10.60 -1.29
CA THR A 60 1.98 -10.34 -2.55
C THR A 60 1.56 -11.31 -3.65
N GLY A 61 0.89 -10.78 -4.69
CA GLY A 61 0.58 -11.55 -5.90
C GLY A 61 -0.68 -12.42 -5.80
N SER A 62 -1.47 -12.30 -4.72
CA SER A 62 -2.77 -12.95 -4.60
C SER A 62 -3.84 -12.33 -5.52
N LEU A 63 -3.58 -11.13 -6.04
CA LEU A 63 -4.51 -10.39 -6.89
C LEU A 63 -4.16 -10.55 -8.38
N THR A 64 -4.88 -11.44 -9.05
CA THR A 64 -4.94 -11.47 -10.52
C THR A 64 -5.84 -10.33 -11.01
N LEU A 65 -5.31 -9.11 -11.15
CA LEU A 65 -6.05 -8.03 -11.81
C LEU A 65 -5.99 -8.20 -13.33
N HIS A 66 -7.11 -8.58 -13.94
CA HIS A 66 -7.39 -8.27 -15.34
C HIS A 66 -7.97 -6.86 -15.44
N GLY A 67 -7.18 -5.89 -15.93
CA GLY A 67 -7.59 -4.50 -16.23
C GLY A 67 -7.71 -3.61 -14.99
N SER A 68 -7.72 -2.27 -15.05
CA SER A 68 -7.59 -1.25 -16.10
C SER A 68 -7.38 0.09 -15.35
N GLU A 69 -6.75 1.04 -16.03
CA GLU A 69 -6.49 2.46 -15.71
C GLU A 69 -7.43 3.17 -14.71
N SER A 70 -6.88 4.05 -13.87
CA SER A 70 -7.51 5.28 -13.34
C SER A 70 -6.50 6.04 -12.47
N ALA A 71 -6.40 7.37 -12.38
CA ALA A 71 -6.67 8.50 -13.23
C ALA A 71 -6.06 9.71 -12.47
N CYS A 72 -5.03 10.36 -13.00
CA CYS A 72 -4.64 11.71 -12.57
C CYS A 72 -4.61 12.60 -13.80
N ARG A 73 -5.81 12.87 -14.31
CA ARG A 73 -6.08 13.84 -15.35
C ARG A 73 -6.70 15.05 -14.66
N GLY A 74 -6.03 16.19 -14.73
CA GLY A 74 -6.53 17.49 -14.28
C GLY A 74 -5.36 18.41 -13.94
N GLY A 75 -5.15 19.54 -14.59
CA GLY A 75 -5.80 20.21 -15.72
C GLY A 75 -4.87 21.33 -16.20
#